data_AF-A0A934A8E2-F1
#
_entry.id   AF-A0A934A8E2-F1
#
_cell.length_a   1.000
_cell.length_b   1.000
_cell.length_c   1.000
_cell.angle_alpha   90.00
_cell.angle_beta   90.00
_cell.angle_gamma   90.00
#
_symmetry.space_group_name_H-M   'P 1'
#
loop_
_entity.id
_entity.type
_entity.pdbx_description
1 polymer ?
#
loop_
_entity_poly.entity_id
_entity_poly.type
_entity_poly.pdbx_seq_one_letter_code
_entity_poly.pdbx_strand_id
1 'polypeptide(L)'
;MNKTCVSAFGFIVLMVTAIAWAAPVPDTGQSKCYNNTVEIPCPSLGQPFYGQDANYSINPMSYTKLDSSGNTLPDSAANWSMVKDNVTGLIWEMKTNDGTINDKDKTYTWYDPTDPFTSSQSNGSDTKYFIDALNIANFGGYGDWRMPTIKEMGTIINYNIPEPGATINTSYFPNTQASFYWSSPTYAYDTNYAWGIDFYYGQDNHNFKYLNNYVRAVRGGKSGSLAGASTTADGYGDNGDGTVTDTSTGLMWQAASSFNPMTWEQALAYCEDLDLGGYTDWRLPTKKVLRSLVDFSRYDPSINTTYFPDTVSSFYWSSTTNIYFTDYAWGAYFYVGDDLNGDKLSLGHVRAVRGGQAPTPTGCMATLDGNLLLHIPYVSYIDSILGTLSLWGNFAYEFNPTYPTLILFKMTNAGTIYNPSNLCAASTLSADFKIHIPDVLLQDGSTHLWVDLEYDPALSTVGNAYFIVTNYGTMSN
;
A
#
# COMPACT_ATOMS: atom_id res chain seq x y z
N MET A 1 59.93 34.55 10.40
CA MET A 1 58.94 34.90 9.34
C MET A 1 59.19 33.95 8.18
N ASN A 2 58.31 33.09 7.68
CA ASN A 2 56.91 32.75 7.92
C ASN A 2 56.80 31.23 7.74
N LYS A 3 56.09 30.52 8.63
CA LYS A 3 55.60 29.17 8.36
C LYS A 3 54.24 29.32 7.68
N THR A 4 54.14 29.01 6.41
CA THR A 4 52.87 28.92 5.68
C THR A 4 52.21 27.58 6.01
N CYS A 5 51.07 27.63 6.71
CA CYS A 5 50.15 26.51 6.82
C CYS A 5 49.42 26.33 5.49
N VAL A 6 49.50 25.14 4.90
CA VAL A 6 48.61 24.71 3.81
C VAL A 6 47.47 23.93 4.46
N SER A 7 46.26 24.49 4.47
CA SER A 7 45.05 23.77 4.86
C SER A 7 44.52 22.99 3.66
N ALA A 8 44.64 21.66 3.70
CA ALA A 8 43.93 20.79 2.76
C ALA A 8 42.47 20.64 3.25
N PHE A 9 41.53 21.27 2.55
CA PHE A 9 40.10 21.00 2.74
C PHE A 9 39.74 19.72 1.97
N GLY A 10 39.64 18.60 2.68
CA GLY A 10 39.03 17.39 2.15
C GLY A 10 37.50 17.55 2.16
N PHE A 11 36.89 17.62 0.98
CA PHE A 11 35.44 17.48 0.84
C PHE A 11 35.08 16.02 1.07
N ILE A 12 34.47 15.72 2.21
CA ILE A 12 33.73 14.46 2.41
C ILE A 12 32.43 14.60 1.62
N VAL A 13 32.35 13.93 0.47
CA VAL A 13 31.08 13.72 -0.24
C VAL A 13 30.31 12.68 0.56
N LEU A 14 29.40 13.14 1.41
CA LEU A 14 28.43 12.27 2.08
C LEU A 14 27.45 11.79 1.00
N MET A 15 27.67 10.60 0.43
CA MET A 15 26.66 9.95 -0.39
C MET A 15 25.52 9.53 0.53
N VAL A 16 24.48 10.36 0.61
CA VAL A 16 23.19 9.94 1.16
C VAL A 16 22.59 9.00 0.12
N THR A 17 22.79 7.70 0.28
CA THR A 17 21.99 6.71 -0.45
C THR A 17 20.56 6.90 0.00
N ALA A 18 19.70 7.44 -0.87
CA ALA A 18 18.27 7.47 -0.64
C ALA A 18 17.82 6.02 -0.43
N ILE A 19 17.41 5.68 0.79
CA ILE A 19 16.75 4.41 1.06
C ILE A 19 15.41 4.51 0.33
N ALA A 20 15.29 3.82 -0.80
CA ALA A 20 14.02 3.66 -1.48
C ALA A 20 13.12 2.82 -0.58
N TRP A 21 12.10 3.44 0.01
CA TRP A 21 11.09 2.73 0.78
C TRP A 21 10.19 1.98 -0.20
N ALA A 22 10.06 0.66 -0.01
CA ALA A 22 9.02 -0.11 -0.68
C ALA A 22 7.65 0.51 -0.33
N ALA A 23 6.85 0.82 -1.34
CA ALA A 23 5.51 1.37 -1.15
C ALA A 23 4.48 0.24 -1.22
N PRO A 24 3.69 0.02 -0.15
CA PRO A 24 2.71 -1.05 -0.13
C PRO A 24 1.59 -0.79 -1.16
N VAL A 25 1.10 -1.87 -1.76
CA VAL A 25 -0.07 -1.84 -2.66
C VAL A 25 -1.33 -2.00 -1.80
N PRO A 26 -2.32 -1.10 -1.90
CA PRO A 26 -3.56 -1.25 -1.14
C PRO A 26 -4.34 -2.50 -1.54
N ASP A 27 -5.05 -3.06 -0.58
CA ASP A 27 -6.03 -4.11 -0.78
C ASP A 27 -7.14 -3.69 -1.76
N THR A 28 -7.87 -4.64 -2.32
CA THR A 28 -9.00 -4.34 -3.22
C THR A 28 -10.25 -3.88 -2.47
N GLY A 29 -10.32 -4.17 -1.16
CA GLY A 29 -11.49 -3.98 -0.31
C GLY A 29 -12.44 -5.17 -0.31
N GLN A 30 -12.21 -6.19 -1.14
CA GLN A 30 -13.07 -7.38 -1.21
C GLN A 30 -12.98 -8.17 0.10
N SER A 31 -14.12 -8.31 0.78
CA SER A 31 -14.21 -8.93 2.12
C SER A 31 -15.01 -10.23 2.15
N LYS A 32 -15.46 -10.69 0.98
CA LYS A 32 -16.29 -11.88 0.79
C LYS A 32 -15.60 -12.86 -0.15
N CYS A 33 -15.85 -14.15 0.05
CA CYS A 33 -15.32 -15.22 -0.79
C CYS A 33 -16.40 -15.79 -1.70
N TYR A 34 -15.97 -16.40 -2.79
CA TYR A 34 -16.84 -16.89 -3.86
C TYR A 34 -16.35 -18.24 -4.37
N ASN A 35 -17.28 -19.08 -4.83
CA ASN A 35 -16.95 -20.23 -5.67
C ASN A 35 -17.08 -19.84 -7.15
N ASN A 36 -17.29 -20.82 -8.03
CA ASN A 36 -17.48 -20.61 -9.47
C ASN A 36 -18.75 -19.85 -9.85
N THR A 37 -19.72 -19.65 -8.95
CA THR A 37 -21.01 -19.04 -9.32
C THR A 37 -21.59 -18.11 -8.27
N VAL A 38 -21.34 -18.33 -6.98
CA VAL A 38 -21.99 -17.63 -5.87
C VAL A 38 -21.01 -17.25 -4.75
N GLU A 39 -21.44 -16.30 -3.93
CA GLU A 39 -20.80 -16.00 -2.64
C GLU A 39 -20.86 -17.21 -1.71
N ILE A 40 -19.77 -17.48 -0.99
CA ILE A 40 -19.63 -18.56 -0.01
C ILE A 40 -18.98 -18.02 1.27
N PRO A 41 -19.12 -18.72 2.41
CA PRO A 41 -18.25 -18.49 3.56
C PRO A 41 -16.78 -18.64 3.15
N CYS A 42 -15.91 -17.78 3.67
CA CYS A 42 -14.50 -17.85 3.32
C CYS A 42 -13.89 -19.21 3.72
N PRO A 43 -13.34 -19.96 2.75
CA PRO A 43 -12.77 -21.28 3.00
C PRO A 43 -11.55 -21.16 3.93
N SER A 44 -11.24 -22.26 4.64
CA SER A 44 -10.02 -22.40 5.44
C SER A 44 -8.93 -23.11 4.64
N LEU A 45 -7.67 -23.05 5.11
CA LEU A 45 -6.54 -23.71 4.47
C LEU A 45 -6.85 -25.19 4.14
N GLY A 46 -6.55 -25.58 2.90
CA GLY A 46 -6.82 -26.93 2.38
C GLY A 46 -8.26 -27.18 1.90
N GLN A 47 -9.17 -26.21 2.02
CA GLN A 47 -10.50 -26.29 1.39
C GLN A 47 -10.47 -25.75 -0.05
N PRO A 48 -11.39 -26.22 -0.92
CA PRO A 48 -11.59 -25.62 -2.23
C PRO A 48 -11.78 -24.11 -2.15
N PHE A 49 -11.21 -23.39 -3.13
CA PHE A 49 -11.25 -21.93 -3.23
C PHE A 49 -10.56 -21.16 -2.09
N TYR A 50 -9.73 -21.80 -1.25
CA TYR A 50 -8.84 -21.06 -0.33
C TYR A 50 -7.79 -20.26 -1.09
N GLY A 51 -7.36 -19.11 -0.55
CA GLY A 51 -6.36 -18.24 -1.16
C GLY A 51 -6.92 -17.06 -1.96
N GLN A 52 -8.23 -16.79 -1.85
CA GLN A 52 -8.87 -15.63 -2.49
C GLN A 52 -8.45 -14.31 -1.83
N ASP A 53 -8.81 -13.20 -2.47
CA ASP A 53 -8.59 -11.84 -1.95
C ASP A 53 -9.04 -11.70 -0.48
N ALA A 54 -10.30 -12.06 -0.21
CA ALA A 54 -10.90 -11.96 1.12
C ALA A 54 -10.37 -12.98 2.16
N ASN A 55 -9.53 -13.96 1.75
CA ASN A 55 -8.84 -14.81 2.71
C ASN A 55 -7.68 -14.09 3.41
N TYR A 56 -7.26 -12.94 2.88
CA TYR A 56 -6.13 -12.18 3.38
C TYR A 56 -6.56 -10.77 3.78
N SER A 57 -5.87 -10.20 4.77
CA SER A 57 -5.98 -8.77 5.10
C SER A 57 -4.61 -8.14 4.94
N ILE A 58 -4.33 -7.64 3.74
CA ILE A 58 -3.02 -7.11 3.35
C ILE A 58 -3.19 -5.65 2.93
N ASN A 59 -2.66 -4.73 3.72
CA ASN A 59 -2.74 -3.29 3.45
C ASN A 59 -4.19 -2.81 3.19
N PRO A 60 -5.13 -3.03 4.11
CA PRO A 60 -6.52 -2.62 3.92
C PRO A 60 -6.60 -1.15 3.54
N MET A 61 -7.47 -0.82 2.59
CA MET A 61 -7.63 0.56 2.14
C MET A 61 -7.95 1.48 3.33
N SER A 62 -7.14 2.53 3.49
CA SER A 62 -7.23 3.44 4.62
C SER A 62 -6.99 4.87 4.15
N TYR A 63 -7.84 5.80 4.59
CA TYR A 63 -7.83 7.17 4.13
C TYR A 63 -7.92 8.15 5.30
N THR A 64 -7.31 9.32 5.14
CA THR A 64 -7.40 10.43 6.09
C THR A 64 -7.91 11.68 5.37
N LYS A 65 -8.92 12.34 5.94
CA LYS A 65 -9.41 13.64 5.46
C LYS A 65 -8.41 14.74 5.83
N LEU A 66 -8.11 15.64 4.90
CA LEU A 66 -7.23 16.79 5.13
C LEU A 66 -7.93 18.11 4.84
N ASP A 67 -7.66 19.13 5.66
CA ASP A 67 -8.12 20.51 5.41
C ASP A 67 -7.32 21.20 4.29
N SER A 68 -7.63 22.46 4.01
CA SER A 68 -6.97 23.26 2.97
C SER A 68 -5.51 23.63 3.27
N SER A 69 -5.00 23.27 4.45
CA SER A 69 -3.61 23.49 4.86
C SER A 69 -2.85 22.16 5.02
N GLY A 70 -3.50 21.03 4.71
CA GLY A 70 -2.93 19.69 4.83
C GLY A 70 -2.96 19.11 6.25
N ASN A 71 -3.67 19.73 7.19
CA ASN A 71 -3.85 19.18 8.53
C ASN A 71 -4.85 18.03 8.50
N THR A 72 -4.64 17.02 9.34
CA THR A 72 -5.55 15.88 9.47
C THR A 72 -6.86 16.31 10.12
N LEU A 73 -7.95 15.73 9.63
CA LEU A 73 -9.31 15.92 10.12
C LEU A 73 -9.87 14.58 10.61
N PRO A 74 -10.78 14.59 11.60
CA PRO A 74 -11.45 13.37 12.04
C PRO A 74 -12.37 12.83 10.95
N ASP A 75 -12.67 11.52 10.99
CA ASP A 75 -13.56 10.86 10.01
C ASP A 75 -14.97 11.48 9.97
N SER A 76 -15.41 12.03 11.11
CA SER A 76 -16.70 12.73 11.25
C SER A 76 -16.72 14.13 10.64
N ALA A 77 -15.60 14.64 10.13
CA ALA A 77 -15.54 15.96 9.51
C ALA A 77 -16.49 16.05 8.32
N ALA A 78 -17.33 17.08 8.33
CA ALA A 78 -18.32 17.34 7.29
C ALA A 78 -17.71 17.92 6.01
N ASN A 79 -16.54 18.57 6.12
CA ASN A 79 -15.85 19.20 4.99
C ASN A 79 -14.35 18.95 5.09
N TRP A 80 -13.72 18.69 3.94
CA TRP A 80 -12.28 18.52 3.77
C TRP A 80 -11.90 18.93 2.35
N SER A 81 -10.63 19.25 2.10
CA SER A 81 -10.15 19.69 0.78
C SER A 81 -9.35 18.63 0.05
N MET A 82 -8.76 17.67 0.77
CA MET A 82 -7.94 16.62 0.18
C MET A 82 -8.09 15.31 0.94
N VAL A 83 -7.69 14.21 0.31
CA VAL A 83 -7.69 12.88 0.93
C VAL A 83 -6.30 12.30 0.87
N LYS A 84 -5.73 11.93 2.01
CA LYS A 84 -4.51 11.14 2.07
C LYS A 84 -4.86 9.66 2.04
N ASP A 85 -4.24 8.90 1.16
CA ASP A 85 -4.18 7.45 1.23
C ASP A 85 -3.08 7.06 2.22
N ASN A 86 -3.47 6.37 3.30
CA ASN A 86 -2.56 6.01 4.38
C ASN A 86 -1.65 4.83 4.01
N VAL A 87 -2.00 4.05 2.98
CA VAL A 87 -1.18 2.94 2.49
C VAL A 87 -0.11 3.48 1.55
N THR A 88 -0.49 4.25 0.53
CA THR A 88 0.48 4.74 -0.47
C THR A 88 1.19 6.03 -0.06
N GLY A 89 0.63 6.77 0.90
CA GLY A 89 1.08 8.11 1.28
C GLY A 89 0.71 9.19 0.27
N LEU A 90 0.01 8.85 -0.82
CA LEU A 90 -0.45 9.81 -1.82
C LEU A 90 -1.54 10.71 -1.26
N ILE A 91 -1.58 11.95 -1.73
CA ILE A 91 -2.66 12.89 -1.42
C ILE A 91 -3.40 13.21 -2.69
N TRP A 92 -4.72 13.09 -2.63
CA TRP A 92 -5.64 13.22 -3.74
C TRP A 92 -6.46 14.51 -3.63
N GLU A 93 -6.66 15.16 -4.78
CA GLU A 93 -7.57 16.28 -4.93
C GLU A 93 -9.03 15.80 -4.73
N MET A 94 -9.84 16.59 -4.02
CA MET A 94 -11.24 16.30 -3.70
C MET A 94 -12.17 17.08 -4.63
N LYS A 95 -13.03 16.37 -5.37
CA LYS A 95 -13.92 16.95 -6.40
C LYS A 95 -15.04 17.78 -5.77
N THR A 96 -15.31 18.96 -6.31
CA THR A 96 -16.35 19.87 -5.81
C THR A 96 -17.63 19.84 -6.67
N ASN A 97 -18.63 20.64 -6.29
CA ASN A 97 -19.85 20.90 -7.06
C ASN A 97 -20.20 22.40 -6.95
N ASP A 98 -19.29 23.24 -7.44
CA ASP A 98 -19.27 24.70 -7.24
C ASP A 98 -18.77 25.50 -8.46
N GLY A 99 -18.55 24.83 -9.60
CA GLY A 99 -18.07 25.44 -10.83
C GLY A 99 -16.58 25.80 -10.85
N THR A 100 -15.81 25.50 -9.79
CA THR A 100 -14.36 25.70 -9.75
C THR A 100 -13.62 24.72 -10.68
N ILE A 101 -12.29 24.84 -10.81
CA ILE A 101 -11.53 24.03 -11.77
C ILE A 101 -11.68 22.51 -11.55
N ASN A 102 -11.89 22.09 -10.30
CA ASN A 102 -12.03 20.69 -9.93
C ASN A 102 -13.47 20.25 -9.67
N ASP A 103 -14.43 21.02 -10.20
CA ASP A 103 -15.84 20.67 -10.22
C ASP A 103 -16.08 19.29 -10.86
N LYS A 104 -17.06 18.57 -10.33
CA LYS A 104 -17.44 17.22 -10.76
C LYS A 104 -17.96 17.12 -12.18
N ASP A 105 -18.51 18.21 -12.73
CA ASP A 105 -19.12 18.25 -14.06
C ASP A 105 -18.13 18.71 -15.14
N LYS A 106 -16.87 19.02 -14.76
CA LYS A 106 -15.83 19.43 -15.70
C LYS A 106 -15.04 18.24 -16.25
N THR A 107 -14.90 18.25 -17.57
CA THR A 107 -14.13 17.29 -18.35
C THR A 107 -13.07 18.00 -19.18
N TYR A 108 -12.01 17.27 -19.54
CA TYR A 108 -10.84 17.78 -20.22
C TYR A 108 -10.39 16.80 -21.31
N THR A 109 -9.77 17.32 -22.37
CA THR A 109 -9.00 16.50 -23.31
C THR A 109 -7.66 16.10 -22.69
N TRP A 110 -6.99 15.10 -23.25
CA TRP A 110 -5.70 14.64 -22.74
C TRP A 110 -4.55 15.49 -23.33
N TYR A 111 -3.67 16.00 -22.46
CA TYR A 111 -2.51 16.78 -22.90
C TYR A 111 -1.37 15.91 -23.43
N ASP A 112 -1.08 16.06 -24.71
CA ASP A 112 0.11 15.54 -25.38
C ASP A 112 0.90 16.68 -26.03
N PRO A 113 2.18 16.91 -25.66
CA PRO A 113 3.01 17.96 -26.26
C PRO A 113 3.35 17.71 -27.74
N THR A 114 3.16 16.49 -28.24
CA THR A 114 3.51 16.07 -29.60
C THR A 114 2.29 15.84 -30.51
N ASP A 115 1.07 15.94 -29.96
CA ASP A 115 -0.16 15.69 -30.70
C ASP A 115 -0.62 16.93 -31.50
N PRO A 116 -0.89 16.81 -32.81
CA PRO A 116 -1.49 17.88 -33.59
C PRO A 116 -2.85 18.38 -33.05
N PHE A 117 -3.62 17.55 -32.34
CA PHE A 117 -4.93 17.93 -31.80
C PHE A 117 -4.84 18.92 -30.64
N THR A 118 -3.78 18.86 -29.80
CA THR A 118 -3.56 19.84 -28.71
C THR A 118 -3.23 21.23 -29.25
N SER A 119 -2.57 21.31 -30.41
CA SER A 119 -2.27 22.58 -31.06
C SER A 119 -3.52 23.33 -31.57
N SER A 120 -4.57 22.59 -31.93
CA SER A 120 -5.83 23.13 -32.47
C SER A 120 -6.90 23.46 -31.42
N GLN A 121 -6.79 22.87 -30.22
CA GLN A 121 -7.69 23.10 -29.08
C GLN A 121 -7.01 23.89 -27.94
N SER A 122 -5.95 24.63 -28.25
CA SER A 122 -5.07 25.37 -27.33
C SER A 122 -5.72 26.55 -26.59
N ASN A 123 -7.00 26.43 -26.25
CA ASN A 123 -7.80 27.37 -25.48
C ASN A 123 -7.97 26.93 -24.01
N GLY A 124 -6.98 26.22 -23.44
CA GLY A 124 -6.94 25.89 -22.01
C GLY A 124 -8.04 24.93 -21.55
N SER A 125 -8.19 23.78 -22.20
CA SER A 125 -9.22 22.79 -21.87
C SER A 125 -8.72 21.34 -21.83
N ASP A 126 -7.43 21.15 -21.56
CA ASP A 126 -6.80 19.83 -21.43
C ASP A 126 -6.35 19.52 -19.99
N THR A 127 -5.82 18.31 -19.77
CA THR A 127 -5.31 17.88 -18.47
C THR A 127 -4.17 18.76 -17.96
N LYS A 128 -3.35 19.36 -18.83
CA LYS A 128 -2.29 20.28 -18.40
C LYS A 128 -2.87 21.59 -17.89
N TYR A 129 -3.88 22.15 -18.55
CA TYR A 129 -4.59 23.32 -18.05
C TYR A 129 -5.21 23.06 -16.67
N PHE A 130 -5.86 21.91 -16.48
CA PHE A 130 -6.40 21.51 -15.17
C PHE A 130 -5.34 21.48 -14.07
N ILE A 131 -4.20 20.82 -14.34
CA ILE A 131 -3.09 20.72 -13.37
C ILE A 131 -2.43 22.08 -13.11
N ASP A 132 -2.16 22.86 -14.15
CA ASP A 132 -1.56 24.20 -14.01
C ASP A 132 -2.46 25.11 -13.18
N ALA A 133 -3.78 25.07 -13.43
CA ALA A 133 -4.75 25.88 -12.68
C ALA A 133 -4.83 25.49 -11.21
N LEU A 134 -4.81 24.19 -10.87
CA LEU A 134 -4.74 23.72 -9.48
C LEU A 134 -3.45 24.21 -8.78
N ASN A 135 -2.32 24.13 -9.48
CA ASN A 135 -1.02 24.54 -8.94
C ASN A 135 -0.91 26.05 -8.76
N ILE A 136 -1.40 26.85 -9.71
CA ILE A 136 -1.45 28.31 -9.60
C ILE A 136 -2.36 28.74 -8.44
N ALA A 137 -3.47 28.04 -8.24
CA ALA A 137 -4.38 28.30 -7.13
C ALA A 137 -3.83 27.87 -5.75
N ASN A 138 -2.70 27.15 -5.72
CA ASN A 138 -2.19 26.46 -4.53
C ASN A 138 -3.30 25.65 -3.84
N PHE A 139 -4.01 24.82 -4.61
CA PHE A 139 -5.13 24.04 -4.07
C PHE A 139 -4.67 23.20 -2.88
N GLY A 140 -5.36 23.33 -1.74
CA GLY A 140 -4.95 22.67 -0.49
C GLY A 140 -3.62 23.15 0.09
N GLY A 141 -3.15 24.34 -0.27
CA GLY A 141 -1.87 24.90 0.16
C GLY A 141 -0.67 24.47 -0.69
N TYR A 142 -0.94 23.89 -1.87
CA TYR A 142 0.06 23.11 -2.59
C TYR A 142 0.10 23.38 -4.10
N GLY A 143 1.32 23.44 -4.65
CA GLY A 143 1.59 23.78 -6.07
C GLY A 143 2.29 22.67 -6.86
N ASP A 144 2.28 21.44 -6.37
CA ASP A 144 2.94 20.26 -6.96
C ASP A 144 1.96 19.12 -7.34
N TRP A 145 0.72 19.48 -7.64
CA TRP A 145 -0.28 18.56 -8.21
C TRP A 145 0.15 18.08 -9.59
N ARG A 146 -0.21 16.83 -9.89
CA ARG A 146 0.07 16.18 -11.17
C ARG A 146 -1.04 15.22 -11.56
N MET A 147 -1.03 14.81 -12.82
CA MET A 147 -1.81 13.66 -13.27
C MET A 147 -1.36 12.40 -12.51
N PRO A 148 -2.31 11.54 -12.08
CA PRO A 148 -1.97 10.24 -11.55
C PRO A 148 -1.52 9.30 -12.67
N THR A 149 -0.61 8.39 -12.35
CA THR A 149 -0.40 7.23 -13.21
C THR A 149 -1.63 6.32 -13.13
N ILE A 150 -1.78 5.42 -14.11
CA ILE A 150 -2.86 4.43 -14.08
C ILE A 150 -2.76 3.51 -12.85
N LYS A 151 -1.53 3.17 -12.41
CA LYS A 151 -1.31 2.36 -11.20
C LYS A 151 -1.74 3.11 -9.95
N GLU A 152 -1.37 4.38 -9.82
CA GLU A 152 -1.79 5.22 -8.70
C GLU A 152 -3.32 5.35 -8.64
N MET A 153 -3.97 5.67 -9.77
CA MET A 153 -5.43 5.81 -9.78
C MET A 153 -6.14 4.47 -9.53
N GLY A 154 -5.54 3.36 -9.92
CA GLY A 154 -6.04 2.02 -9.58
C GLY A 154 -6.06 1.73 -8.08
N THR A 155 -5.22 2.41 -7.27
CA THR A 155 -5.14 2.16 -5.82
C THR A 155 -6.39 2.59 -5.04
N ILE A 156 -7.12 3.59 -5.54
CA ILE A 156 -8.31 4.14 -4.87
C ILE A 156 -9.62 3.44 -5.27
N ILE A 157 -9.58 2.50 -6.20
CA ILE A 157 -10.77 1.70 -6.58
C ILE A 157 -11.12 0.75 -5.43
N ASN A 158 -12.40 0.69 -5.06
CA ASN A 158 -12.92 -0.26 -4.08
C ASN A 158 -13.77 -1.32 -4.79
N TYR A 159 -13.25 -2.54 -4.87
CA TYR A 159 -13.88 -3.67 -5.57
C TYR A 159 -14.99 -4.35 -4.76
N ASN A 160 -15.29 -3.85 -3.56
CA ASN A 160 -16.43 -4.27 -2.75
C ASN A 160 -17.66 -3.35 -2.93
N ILE A 161 -17.55 -2.30 -3.75
CA ILE A 161 -18.66 -1.40 -4.09
C ILE A 161 -19.19 -1.82 -5.46
N PRO A 162 -20.45 -2.30 -5.55
CA PRO A 162 -21.04 -2.69 -6.82
C PRO A 162 -21.52 -1.46 -7.62
N GLU A 163 -21.73 -1.67 -8.93
CA GLU A 163 -22.49 -0.79 -9.81
C GLU A 163 -23.90 -0.49 -9.26
N PRO A 164 -24.55 0.62 -9.65
CA PRO A 164 -24.19 1.59 -10.70
C PRO A 164 -23.44 2.85 -10.19
N GLY A 165 -22.97 2.85 -8.94
CA GLY A 165 -22.24 3.97 -8.36
C GLY A 165 -20.75 3.98 -8.74
N ALA A 166 -20.05 5.07 -8.42
CA ALA A 166 -18.60 5.10 -8.59
C ALA A 166 -17.94 4.07 -7.65
N THR A 167 -17.11 3.20 -8.19
CA THR A 167 -16.36 2.12 -7.51
C THR A 167 -15.22 2.66 -6.63
N ILE A 168 -15.53 3.58 -5.73
CA ILE A 168 -14.61 4.29 -4.83
C ILE A 168 -15.32 4.60 -3.51
N ASN A 169 -14.56 4.73 -2.41
CA ASN A 169 -15.15 5.10 -1.12
C ASN A 169 -15.65 6.56 -1.13
N THR A 170 -16.94 6.76 -1.38
CA THR A 170 -17.57 8.10 -1.49
C THR A 170 -17.63 8.87 -0.18
N SER A 171 -17.41 8.22 0.98
CA SER A 171 -17.28 8.92 2.27
C SER A 171 -15.99 9.74 2.38
N TYR A 172 -14.99 9.41 1.56
CA TYR A 172 -13.72 10.15 1.43
C TYR A 172 -13.61 10.86 0.07
N PHE A 173 -14.13 10.27 -1.00
CA PHE A 173 -14.09 10.80 -2.36
C PHE A 173 -15.50 11.15 -2.88
N PRO A 174 -16.18 12.14 -2.29
CA PRO A 174 -17.49 12.58 -2.76
C PRO A 174 -17.37 13.18 -4.16
N ASN A 175 -18.52 13.32 -4.82
CA ASN A 175 -18.66 13.91 -6.16
C ASN A 175 -17.87 13.22 -7.28
N THR A 176 -17.28 12.05 -7.03
CA THR A 176 -16.71 11.20 -8.08
C THR A 176 -17.82 10.75 -9.02
N GLN A 177 -17.70 11.06 -10.31
CA GLN A 177 -18.61 10.57 -11.34
C GLN A 177 -18.29 9.10 -11.63
N ALA A 178 -19.32 8.28 -11.82
CA ALA A 178 -19.16 6.91 -12.27
C ALA A 178 -18.89 6.91 -13.79
N SER A 179 -17.65 7.23 -14.17
CA SER A 179 -17.25 7.40 -15.57
C SER A 179 -15.72 7.30 -15.72
N PHE A 180 -15.23 7.56 -16.93
CA PHE A 180 -13.82 7.51 -17.30
C PHE A 180 -13.04 8.73 -16.78
N TYR A 181 -11.91 8.47 -16.12
CA TYR A 181 -10.95 9.46 -15.64
C TYR A 181 -9.60 9.25 -16.31
N TRP A 182 -9.03 10.33 -16.86
CA TRP A 182 -7.71 10.29 -17.48
C TRP A 182 -6.60 9.96 -16.48
N SER A 183 -5.64 9.14 -16.91
CA SER A 183 -4.36 8.93 -16.25
C SER A 183 -3.20 9.43 -17.13
N SER A 184 -1.97 9.41 -16.60
CA SER A 184 -0.79 10.01 -17.24
C SER A 184 -0.12 9.23 -18.40
N PRO A 185 -0.23 7.90 -18.56
CA PRO A 185 0.46 7.21 -19.64
C PRO A 185 -0.33 7.25 -20.96
N THR A 186 0.38 7.50 -22.06
CA THR A 186 -0.07 7.19 -23.42
C THR A 186 -0.26 5.67 -23.55
N TYR A 187 -1.22 5.24 -24.38
CA TYR A 187 -1.39 3.82 -24.70
C TYR A 187 -0.29 3.35 -25.65
N ALA A 188 0.55 2.41 -25.23
CA ALA A 188 1.73 1.99 -25.99
C ALA A 188 1.40 1.33 -27.33
N TYR A 189 0.26 0.63 -27.42
CA TYR A 189 -0.17 -0.04 -28.65
C TYR A 189 -0.68 0.95 -29.71
N ASP A 190 -1.40 2.00 -29.30
CA ASP A 190 -1.83 3.09 -30.18
C ASP A 190 -1.70 4.46 -29.47
N THR A 191 -0.70 5.23 -29.91
CA THR A 191 -0.34 6.51 -29.30
C THR A 191 -1.40 7.61 -29.45
N ASN A 192 -2.44 7.42 -30.28
CA ASN A 192 -3.59 8.33 -30.35
C ASN A 192 -4.51 8.22 -29.11
N TYR A 193 -4.32 7.18 -28.30
CA TYR A 193 -5.08 6.92 -27.09
C TYR A 193 -4.22 7.19 -25.85
N ALA A 194 -4.90 7.49 -24.75
CA ALA A 194 -4.31 7.53 -23.42
C ALA A 194 -5.09 6.63 -22.48
N TRP A 195 -4.41 6.15 -21.45
CA TRP A 195 -5.01 5.32 -20.42
C TRP A 195 -5.86 6.12 -19.44
N GLY A 196 -6.84 5.45 -18.85
CA GLY A 196 -7.62 5.95 -17.73
C GLY A 196 -8.28 4.83 -16.95
N ILE A 197 -9.03 5.21 -15.93
CA ILE A 197 -9.83 4.31 -15.09
C ILE A 197 -11.29 4.69 -15.28
N ASP A 198 -12.12 3.70 -15.57
CA ASP A 198 -13.56 3.85 -15.54
C ASP A 198 -14.07 3.51 -14.13
N PHE A 199 -14.47 4.53 -13.37
CA PHE A 199 -15.02 4.35 -12.03
C PHE A 199 -16.43 3.74 -12.04
N TYR A 200 -17.11 3.65 -13.18
CA TYR A 200 -18.36 2.89 -13.27
C TYR A 200 -18.10 1.39 -13.10
N TYR A 201 -17.10 0.85 -13.81
CA TYR A 201 -16.79 -0.58 -13.82
C TYR A 201 -15.62 -0.99 -12.90
N GLY A 202 -14.82 -0.03 -12.40
CA GLY A 202 -13.62 -0.30 -11.62
C GLY A 202 -12.49 -0.95 -12.44
N GLN A 203 -12.47 -0.71 -13.75
CA GLN A 203 -11.46 -1.24 -14.67
C GLN A 203 -10.70 -0.11 -15.35
N ASP A 204 -9.47 -0.39 -15.76
CA ASP A 204 -8.76 0.50 -16.68
C ASP A 204 -9.30 0.36 -18.10
N ASN A 205 -9.10 1.41 -18.88
CA ASN A 205 -9.50 1.48 -20.27
C ASN A 205 -8.64 2.56 -20.95
N HIS A 206 -8.75 2.70 -22.26
CA HIS A 206 -8.07 3.70 -23.04
C HIS A 206 -9.06 4.44 -23.93
N ASN A 207 -8.81 5.72 -24.17
CA ASN A 207 -9.70 6.54 -24.97
C ASN A 207 -8.90 7.53 -25.84
N PHE A 208 -9.51 8.02 -26.91
CA PHE A 208 -8.87 8.98 -27.80
C PHE A 208 -8.53 10.28 -27.05
N LYS A 209 -7.30 10.77 -27.23
CA LYS A 209 -6.79 11.97 -26.52
C LYS A 209 -7.62 13.24 -26.77
N TYR A 210 -8.30 13.34 -27.92
CA TYR A 210 -9.15 14.47 -28.27
C TYR A 210 -10.55 14.44 -27.64
N LEU A 211 -10.93 13.37 -26.93
CA LEU A 211 -12.22 13.28 -26.25
C LEU A 211 -12.16 13.89 -24.85
N ASN A 212 -13.28 14.45 -24.41
CA ASN A 212 -13.41 15.03 -23.08
C ASN A 212 -13.73 13.93 -22.07
N ASN A 213 -12.89 13.78 -21.04
CA ASN A 213 -13.14 12.88 -19.92
C ASN A 213 -12.79 13.56 -18.58
N TYR A 214 -13.15 12.94 -17.46
CA TYR A 214 -12.90 13.50 -16.14
C TYR A 214 -11.43 13.40 -15.75
N VAL A 215 -11.03 14.21 -14.77
CA VAL A 215 -9.66 14.25 -14.24
C VAL A 215 -9.72 14.40 -12.72
N ARG A 216 -8.78 13.75 -12.04
CA ARG A 216 -8.47 13.93 -10.61
C ARG A 216 -6.96 14.10 -10.48
N ALA A 217 -6.53 15.08 -9.71
CA ALA A 217 -5.11 15.27 -9.44
C ALA A 217 -4.62 14.45 -8.24
N VAL A 218 -3.34 14.10 -8.27
CA VAL A 218 -2.63 13.48 -7.15
C VAL A 218 -1.33 14.25 -6.88
N ARG A 219 -0.83 14.17 -5.66
CA ARG A 219 0.48 14.69 -5.26
C ARG A 219 1.16 13.74 -4.28
N GLY A 220 2.43 14.04 -3.99
CA GLY A 220 3.27 13.19 -3.16
C GLY A 220 3.83 11.98 -3.92
N GLY A 221 4.65 11.21 -3.19
CA GLY A 221 5.25 9.93 -3.58
C GLY A 221 5.24 9.58 -5.07
N LYS A 222 6.29 9.92 -5.82
CA LYS A 222 6.68 9.06 -6.96
C LYS A 222 7.38 7.83 -6.37
N SER A 223 6.64 7.01 -5.64
CA SER A 223 7.16 5.71 -5.23
C SER A 223 7.37 4.89 -6.50
N GLY A 224 8.55 4.30 -6.68
CA GLY A 224 8.95 3.63 -7.91
C GLY A 224 7.94 2.58 -8.42
N SER A 225 7.16 1.97 -7.52
CA SER A 225 6.14 0.94 -7.84
C SER A 225 4.92 1.49 -8.57
N LEU A 226 4.56 2.74 -8.27
CA LEU A 226 3.38 3.41 -8.81
C LEU A 226 3.75 4.45 -9.87
N ALA A 227 5.02 4.84 -9.95
CA ALA A 227 5.55 5.63 -11.05
C ALA A 227 5.60 4.76 -12.32
N GLY A 228 4.57 4.84 -13.17
CA GLY A 228 4.44 4.10 -14.43
C GLY A 228 5.51 4.34 -15.50
N ALA A 229 6.70 4.81 -15.12
CA ALA A 229 7.89 4.89 -15.96
C ALA A 229 9.12 4.52 -15.11
N SER A 230 9.63 3.30 -15.28
CA SER A 230 10.93 2.90 -14.73
C SER A 230 12.00 3.80 -15.36
N THR A 231 12.55 4.71 -14.57
CA THR A 231 13.74 5.46 -14.96
C THR A 231 14.79 5.22 -13.88
N THR A 232 15.73 4.33 -14.20
CA THR A 232 17.10 4.19 -13.66
C THR A 232 17.42 3.19 -12.54
N ALA A 233 16.45 2.39 -12.08
CA ALA A 233 16.70 1.05 -11.53
C ALA A 233 15.44 0.23 -11.80
N ASP A 234 15.56 -0.95 -12.40
CA ASP A 234 14.41 -1.71 -12.91
C ASP A 234 13.39 -2.15 -11.86
N GLY A 235 13.59 -1.79 -10.58
CA GLY A 235 12.68 -2.08 -9.48
C GLY A 235 12.68 -3.55 -9.07
N TYR A 236 13.38 -4.41 -9.80
CA TYR A 236 13.40 -5.86 -9.59
C TYR A 236 14.80 -6.38 -9.26
N GLY A 237 14.87 -7.40 -8.41
CA GLY A 237 16.07 -8.19 -8.12
C GLY A 237 15.79 -9.66 -8.35
N ASP A 238 16.57 -10.31 -9.21
CA ASP A 238 16.56 -11.76 -9.37
C ASP A 238 17.30 -12.40 -8.18
N ASN A 239 16.64 -13.33 -7.49
CA ASN A 239 17.19 -14.01 -6.32
C ASN A 239 18.00 -15.27 -6.70
N GLY A 240 18.00 -15.68 -7.97
CA GLY A 240 18.77 -16.83 -8.47
C GLY A 240 18.20 -18.20 -8.09
N ASP A 241 16.99 -18.24 -7.53
CA ASP A 241 16.30 -19.44 -7.04
C ASP A 241 14.92 -19.67 -7.71
N GLY A 242 14.67 -18.97 -8.81
CA GLY A 242 13.38 -18.96 -9.52
C GLY A 242 12.39 -17.90 -9.00
N THR A 243 12.83 -17.00 -8.12
CA THR A 243 12.03 -15.89 -7.60
C THR A 243 12.61 -14.51 -7.94
N VAL A 244 11.75 -13.50 -8.02
CA VAL A 244 12.10 -12.10 -8.26
C VAL A 244 11.54 -11.24 -7.15
N THR A 245 12.37 -10.40 -6.54
CA THR A 245 11.96 -9.39 -5.57
C THR A 245 11.63 -8.08 -6.28
N ASP A 246 10.40 -7.61 -6.16
CA ASP A 246 10.01 -6.25 -6.50
C ASP A 246 10.40 -5.33 -5.34
N THR A 247 11.52 -4.64 -5.49
CA THR A 247 12.06 -3.71 -4.48
C THR A 247 11.18 -2.47 -4.29
N SER A 248 10.27 -2.20 -5.24
CA SER A 248 9.40 -1.05 -5.19
C SER A 248 8.12 -1.28 -4.38
N THR A 249 7.65 -2.54 -4.31
CA THR A 249 6.50 -2.95 -3.48
C THR A 249 6.90 -3.78 -2.26
N GLY A 250 8.12 -4.32 -2.24
CA GLY A 250 8.59 -5.27 -1.23
C GLY A 250 8.02 -6.68 -1.43
N LEU A 251 7.30 -6.93 -2.53
CA LEU A 251 6.73 -8.23 -2.85
C LEU A 251 7.76 -9.13 -3.53
N MET A 252 7.62 -10.43 -3.31
CA MET A 252 8.41 -11.44 -4.01
C MET A 252 7.49 -12.24 -4.92
N TRP A 253 7.97 -12.51 -6.12
CA TRP A 253 7.20 -13.08 -7.22
C TRP A 253 7.86 -14.36 -7.71
N GLN A 254 7.03 -15.29 -8.14
CA GLN A 254 7.47 -16.37 -9.01
C GLN A 254 8.03 -15.75 -10.30
N ALA A 255 9.26 -16.11 -10.71
CA ALA A 255 9.90 -15.55 -11.90
C ALA A 255 9.35 -16.15 -13.20
N ALA A 256 9.14 -17.47 -13.23
CA ALA A 256 8.51 -18.16 -14.35
C ALA A 256 6.97 -18.03 -14.29
N SER A 257 6.31 -18.04 -15.44
CA SER A 257 4.85 -18.19 -15.49
C SER A 257 4.45 -19.63 -15.20
N SER A 258 3.19 -19.87 -14.83
CA SER A 258 2.63 -21.23 -14.79
C SER A 258 2.76 -21.89 -16.17
N PHE A 259 3.25 -23.14 -16.20
CA PHE A 259 3.55 -23.84 -17.46
C PHE A 259 2.30 -24.03 -18.34
N ASN A 260 1.16 -24.33 -17.71
CA ASN A 260 -0.14 -24.44 -18.38
C ASN A 260 -1.13 -23.43 -17.79
N PRO A 261 -2.08 -22.92 -18.60
CA PRO A 261 -3.20 -22.18 -18.06
C PRO A 261 -4.17 -23.14 -17.34
N MET A 262 -4.89 -22.62 -16.36
CA MET A 262 -5.74 -23.39 -15.45
C MET A 262 -7.00 -22.62 -15.08
N THR A 263 -8.00 -23.32 -14.52
CA THR A 263 -9.20 -22.66 -14.00
C THR A 263 -8.89 -21.81 -12.77
N TRP A 264 -9.80 -20.91 -12.39
CA TRP A 264 -9.55 -20.02 -11.26
C TRP A 264 -9.39 -20.77 -9.93
N GLU A 265 -10.19 -21.82 -9.68
CA GLU A 265 -10.03 -22.70 -8.52
C GLU A 265 -8.66 -23.40 -8.51
N GLN A 266 -8.22 -23.89 -9.68
CA GLN A 266 -6.90 -24.50 -9.83
C GLN A 266 -5.77 -23.49 -9.64
N ALA A 267 -5.96 -22.23 -10.05
CA ALA A 267 -4.99 -21.15 -9.88
C ALA A 267 -4.76 -20.82 -8.40
N LEU A 268 -5.85 -20.76 -7.63
CA LEU A 268 -5.79 -20.60 -6.18
C LEU A 268 -4.99 -21.76 -5.54
N ALA A 269 -5.38 -23.00 -5.83
CA ALA A 269 -4.69 -24.18 -5.30
C ALA A 269 -3.21 -24.25 -5.71
N TYR A 270 -2.90 -23.93 -6.97
CA TYR A 270 -1.53 -23.90 -7.48
C TYR A 270 -0.62 -22.99 -6.67
N CYS A 271 -1.09 -21.80 -6.30
CA CYS A 271 -0.29 -20.87 -5.51
C CYS A 271 -0.10 -21.39 -4.08
N GLU A 272 -1.13 -21.91 -3.44
CA GLU A 272 -1.05 -22.41 -2.05
C GLU A 272 -0.17 -23.66 -1.91
N ASP A 273 -0.12 -24.50 -2.96
CA ASP A 273 0.70 -25.71 -3.00
C ASP A 273 2.15 -25.46 -3.48
N LEU A 274 2.49 -24.22 -3.85
CA LEU A 274 3.79 -23.90 -4.43
C LEU A 274 4.90 -23.92 -3.36
N ASP A 275 5.93 -24.75 -3.58
CA ASP A 275 7.22 -24.68 -2.87
C ASP A 275 8.28 -24.18 -3.85
N LEU A 276 8.72 -22.94 -3.65
CA LEU A 276 9.67 -22.26 -4.53
C LEU A 276 10.57 -21.30 -3.75
N GLY A 277 11.88 -21.32 -4.04
CA GLY A 277 12.86 -20.48 -3.34
C GLY A 277 12.99 -20.80 -1.84
N GLY A 278 12.51 -21.97 -1.40
CA GLY A 278 12.43 -22.34 0.02
C GLY A 278 11.24 -21.71 0.77
N TYR A 279 10.25 -21.20 0.05
CA TYR A 279 9.05 -20.57 0.60
C TYR A 279 7.78 -21.33 0.20
N THR A 280 6.80 -21.32 1.10
CA THR A 280 5.51 -22.04 0.99
C THR A 280 4.30 -21.16 1.31
N ASP A 281 4.51 -19.86 1.51
CA ASP A 281 3.50 -18.82 1.78
C ASP A 281 3.09 -18.07 0.50
N TRP A 282 3.09 -18.78 -0.62
CA TRP A 282 2.71 -18.25 -1.93
C TRP A 282 1.20 -18.14 -2.05
N ARG A 283 0.73 -17.08 -2.70
CA ARG A 283 -0.69 -16.84 -2.95
C ARG A 283 -0.92 -16.29 -4.35
N LEU A 284 -2.16 -16.42 -4.81
CA LEU A 284 -2.61 -15.74 -6.02
C LEU A 284 -2.68 -14.23 -5.73
N PRO A 285 -2.11 -13.36 -6.58
CA PRO A 285 -2.10 -11.92 -6.34
C PRO A 285 -3.50 -11.34 -6.44
N THR A 286 -3.81 -10.33 -5.63
CA THR A 286 -5.03 -9.54 -5.83
C THR A 286 -4.91 -8.73 -7.12
N LYS A 287 -6.03 -8.24 -7.66
CA LYS A 287 -6.04 -7.46 -8.91
C LYS A 287 -5.05 -6.29 -8.89
N LYS A 288 -5.03 -5.52 -7.79
CA LYS A 288 -4.12 -4.37 -7.62
C LYS A 288 -2.65 -4.81 -7.54
N VAL A 289 -2.38 -5.94 -6.88
CA VAL A 289 -1.03 -6.50 -6.78
C VAL A 289 -0.55 -7.02 -8.13
N LEU A 290 -1.37 -7.73 -8.89
CA LEU A 290 -1.00 -8.21 -10.23
C LEU A 290 -0.72 -7.05 -11.19
N ARG A 291 -1.56 -6.00 -11.16
CA ARG A 291 -1.38 -4.79 -11.97
C ARG A 291 -0.07 -4.07 -11.69
N SER A 292 0.54 -4.24 -10.50
CA SER A 292 1.83 -3.60 -10.19
C SER A 292 2.95 -4.09 -11.11
N LEU A 293 2.83 -5.30 -11.69
CA LEU A 293 3.80 -5.84 -12.65
C LEU A 293 3.67 -5.25 -14.06
N VAL A 294 2.52 -4.69 -14.42
CA VAL A 294 2.27 -4.21 -15.79
C VAL A 294 3.19 -3.04 -16.13
N ASP A 295 3.90 -3.13 -17.25
CA ASP A 295 4.67 -2.04 -17.84
C ASP A 295 3.89 -1.40 -18.98
N PHE A 296 3.19 -0.31 -18.67
CA PHE A 296 2.34 0.43 -19.60
C PHE A 296 3.11 1.14 -20.73
N SER A 297 4.45 1.10 -20.73
CA SER A 297 5.28 1.64 -21.81
C SER A 297 5.51 0.66 -22.97
N ARG A 298 5.06 -0.58 -22.83
CA ARG A 298 5.26 -1.66 -23.80
C ARG A 298 4.02 -2.56 -23.89
N TYR A 299 4.03 -3.40 -24.91
CA TYR A 299 3.03 -4.42 -25.17
C TYR A 299 3.75 -5.64 -25.75
N ASP A 300 3.11 -6.80 -25.68
CA ASP A 300 3.57 -8.09 -26.21
C ASP A 300 4.97 -8.57 -25.73
N PRO A 301 5.13 -8.91 -24.43
CA PRO A 301 4.20 -8.68 -23.33
C PRO A 301 4.45 -7.34 -22.60
N SER A 302 3.41 -6.78 -21.99
CA SER A 302 3.43 -5.56 -21.17
C SER A 302 4.03 -5.78 -19.77
N ILE A 303 5.23 -6.35 -19.70
CA ILE A 303 5.99 -6.61 -18.45
C ILE A 303 7.50 -6.51 -18.70
N ASN A 304 8.29 -6.39 -17.63
CA ASN A 304 9.73 -6.49 -17.73
C ASN A 304 10.18 -7.96 -17.98
N THR A 305 10.40 -8.30 -19.24
CA THR A 305 10.82 -9.64 -19.67
C THR A 305 12.23 -10.03 -19.28
N THR A 306 13.06 -9.11 -18.78
CA THR A 306 14.37 -9.47 -18.21
C THR A 306 14.21 -10.25 -16.91
N TYR A 307 13.24 -9.85 -16.08
CA TYR A 307 12.95 -10.50 -14.79
C TYR A 307 11.82 -11.54 -14.89
N PHE A 308 10.95 -11.40 -15.90
CA PHE A 308 9.82 -12.31 -16.13
C PHE A 308 9.86 -12.90 -17.56
N PRO A 309 10.92 -13.67 -17.91
CA PRO A 309 11.25 -14.05 -19.29
C PRO A 309 10.23 -14.95 -19.98
N ASP A 310 9.48 -15.76 -19.22
CA ASP A 310 8.49 -16.71 -19.75
C ASP A 310 7.04 -16.20 -19.66
N THR A 311 6.85 -14.88 -19.59
CA THR A 311 5.50 -14.31 -19.58
C THR A 311 4.87 -14.48 -20.95
N VAL A 312 3.89 -15.36 -21.05
CA VAL A 312 3.00 -15.46 -22.22
C VAL A 312 2.16 -14.19 -22.33
N SER A 313 2.06 -13.59 -23.52
CA SER A 313 1.17 -12.46 -23.82
C SER A 313 -0.31 -12.88 -23.79
N SER A 314 -0.84 -13.16 -22.60
CA SER A 314 -2.16 -13.74 -22.37
C SER A 314 -2.75 -13.23 -21.05
N PHE A 315 -3.91 -13.76 -20.69
CA PHE A 315 -4.64 -13.43 -19.47
C PHE A 315 -4.10 -14.19 -18.25
N TYR A 316 -3.91 -13.47 -17.14
CA TYR A 316 -3.39 -14.00 -15.88
C TYR A 316 -4.39 -13.75 -14.76
N TRP A 317 -4.74 -14.79 -14.03
CA TRP A 317 -5.69 -14.71 -12.93
C TRP A 317 -5.18 -13.85 -11.78
N SER A 318 -6.10 -13.06 -11.20
CA SER A 318 -5.97 -12.52 -9.85
C SER A 318 -6.89 -13.26 -8.88
N SER A 319 -6.69 -13.10 -7.58
CA SER A 319 -7.54 -13.65 -6.52
C SER A 319 -8.84 -12.87 -6.28
N THR A 320 -9.05 -11.77 -7.01
CA THR A 320 -10.19 -10.87 -6.83
C THR A 320 -11.37 -11.31 -7.72
N THR A 321 -12.50 -11.65 -7.10
CA THR A 321 -13.75 -11.95 -7.82
C THR A 321 -14.36 -10.68 -8.41
N ASN A 322 -15.00 -10.77 -9.58
CA ASN A 322 -15.91 -9.72 -10.04
C ASN A 322 -17.24 -9.84 -9.26
N ILE A 323 -17.52 -8.90 -8.37
CA ILE A 323 -18.73 -8.99 -7.52
C ILE A 323 -20.03 -8.75 -8.29
N TYR A 324 -19.98 -8.23 -9.51
CA TYR A 324 -21.14 -8.04 -10.37
C TYR A 324 -21.48 -9.30 -11.16
N PHE A 325 -20.46 -10.00 -11.66
CA PHE A 325 -20.56 -11.31 -12.29
C PHE A 325 -19.78 -12.30 -11.45
N THR A 326 -20.42 -12.90 -10.43
CA THR A 326 -19.74 -13.73 -9.42
C THR A 326 -19.15 -15.03 -9.98
N ASP A 327 -19.56 -15.40 -11.19
CA ASP A 327 -18.98 -16.44 -12.04
C ASP A 327 -17.69 -16.02 -12.76
N TYR A 328 -17.30 -14.74 -12.67
CA TYR A 328 -16.09 -14.18 -13.23
C TYR A 328 -15.09 -13.77 -12.13
N ALA A 329 -13.81 -13.85 -12.46
CA ALA A 329 -12.73 -13.26 -11.66
C ALA A 329 -11.90 -12.30 -12.51
N TRP A 330 -11.29 -11.33 -11.85
CA TRP A 330 -10.42 -10.36 -12.51
C TRP A 330 -9.04 -10.94 -12.80
N GLY A 331 -8.35 -10.35 -13.77
CA GLY A 331 -6.98 -10.66 -14.11
C GLY A 331 -6.34 -9.57 -14.96
N ALA A 332 -5.05 -9.72 -15.24
CA ALA A 332 -4.30 -8.82 -16.10
C ALA A 332 -4.05 -9.50 -17.47
N TYR A 333 -4.26 -8.76 -18.55
CA TYR A 333 -3.97 -9.22 -19.91
C TYR A 333 -2.64 -8.65 -20.38
N PHE A 334 -1.57 -9.44 -20.29
CA PHE A 334 -0.21 -8.98 -20.56
C PHE A 334 0.09 -8.76 -22.04
N TYR A 335 -0.86 -8.91 -22.97
CA TYR A 335 -0.63 -8.46 -24.35
C TYR A 335 -0.53 -6.93 -24.40
N VAL A 336 -1.48 -6.21 -23.80
CA VAL A 336 -1.50 -4.73 -23.81
C VAL A 336 -1.53 -4.09 -22.42
N GLY A 337 -1.70 -4.89 -21.37
CA GLY A 337 -1.64 -4.46 -19.98
C GLY A 337 -2.97 -4.01 -19.37
N ASP A 338 -4.08 -4.25 -20.04
CA ASP A 338 -5.41 -3.98 -19.50
C ASP A 338 -5.87 -5.03 -18.49
N ASP A 339 -6.71 -4.61 -17.54
CA ASP A 339 -7.39 -5.55 -16.67
C ASP A 339 -8.66 -6.08 -17.35
N LEU A 340 -8.77 -7.41 -17.40
CA LEU A 340 -9.95 -8.10 -17.90
C LEU A 340 -10.60 -8.92 -16.79
N ASN A 341 -11.78 -9.46 -17.06
CA ASN A 341 -12.37 -10.52 -16.26
C ASN A 341 -12.69 -11.72 -17.15
N GLY A 342 -12.60 -12.91 -16.58
CA GLY A 342 -12.88 -14.17 -17.26
C GLY A 342 -13.77 -15.06 -16.41
N ASP A 343 -14.57 -15.89 -17.07
CA ASP A 343 -15.35 -16.95 -16.43
C ASP A 343 -14.40 -17.87 -15.65
N LYS A 344 -14.70 -18.14 -14.37
CA LYS A 344 -13.84 -18.90 -13.45
C LYS A 344 -13.54 -20.34 -13.93
N LEU A 345 -14.34 -20.88 -14.84
CA LEU A 345 -14.13 -22.19 -15.48
C LEU A 345 -13.25 -22.11 -16.74
N SER A 346 -12.97 -20.91 -17.24
CA SER A 346 -12.03 -20.69 -18.34
C SER A 346 -10.58 -20.86 -17.89
N LEU A 347 -9.68 -21.08 -18.85
CA LEU A 347 -8.26 -21.26 -18.57
C LEU A 347 -7.52 -19.92 -18.62
N GLY A 348 -6.72 -19.64 -17.60
CA GLY A 348 -5.85 -18.46 -17.50
C GLY A 348 -4.51 -18.81 -16.87
N HIS A 349 -3.49 -18.01 -17.13
CA HIS A 349 -2.15 -18.21 -16.56
C HIS A 349 -2.08 -17.70 -15.12
N VAL A 350 -1.03 -18.11 -14.41
CA VAL A 350 -0.84 -17.76 -13.01
C VAL A 350 0.60 -17.34 -12.78
N ARG A 351 0.76 -16.35 -11.89
CA ARG A 351 2.04 -15.97 -11.32
C ARG A 351 1.85 -15.75 -9.82
N ALA A 352 2.45 -16.61 -9.02
CA ALA A 352 2.31 -16.52 -7.57
C ALA A 352 3.09 -15.32 -7.00
N VAL A 353 2.56 -14.76 -5.92
CA VAL A 353 3.19 -13.68 -5.15
C VAL A 353 3.25 -14.06 -3.67
N ARG A 354 4.22 -13.52 -2.95
CA ARG A 354 4.30 -13.59 -1.50
C ARG A 354 4.77 -12.26 -0.91
N GLY A 355 4.59 -12.12 0.40
CA GLY A 355 4.86 -10.88 1.11
C GLY A 355 3.73 -9.84 1.00
N GLY A 356 3.99 -8.64 1.50
CA GLY A 356 3.00 -7.56 1.65
C GLY A 356 2.09 -7.74 2.87
N GLN A 357 1.98 -8.96 3.39
CA GLN A 357 1.53 -9.21 4.76
C GLN A 357 2.53 -8.49 5.67
N ALA A 358 2.06 -7.55 6.50
CA ALA A 358 2.80 -7.27 7.73
C ALA A 358 3.10 -8.65 8.34
N PRO A 359 4.33 -8.95 8.78
CA PRO A 359 4.57 -10.23 9.42
C PRO A 359 3.58 -10.30 10.59
N THR A 360 2.51 -11.08 10.45
CA THR A 360 1.98 -11.78 11.59
C THR A 360 3.18 -12.58 12.06
N PRO A 361 3.67 -12.38 13.28
CA PRO A 361 4.76 -13.19 13.77
C PRO A 361 4.28 -14.64 13.75
N THR A 362 4.61 -15.39 12.70
CA THR A 362 4.46 -16.83 12.65
C THR A 362 5.46 -17.37 13.66
N GLY A 363 5.02 -17.42 14.92
CA GLY A 363 5.85 -17.83 16.06
C GLY A 363 5.78 -16.97 17.32
N CYS A 364 5.11 -15.81 17.34
CA CYS A 364 4.83 -15.11 18.61
C CYS A 364 3.32 -15.01 18.85
N MET A 365 2.67 -16.18 18.93
CA MET A 365 1.53 -16.31 19.83
C MET A 365 2.10 -16.23 21.24
N ALA A 366 2.10 -15.04 21.84
CA ALA A 366 2.24 -14.94 23.28
C ALA A 366 0.92 -15.43 23.87
N THR A 367 0.85 -16.73 24.18
CA THR A 367 -0.18 -17.24 25.09
C THR A 367 0.03 -16.54 26.43
N LEU A 368 -1.01 -15.89 26.94
CA LEU A 368 -0.97 -15.12 28.17
C LEU A 368 -0.93 -16.06 29.40
N ASP A 369 0.24 -16.63 29.68
CA ASP A 369 0.52 -17.31 30.96
C ASP A 369 1.26 -16.36 31.93
N GLY A 370 0.84 -15.09 31.97
CA GLY A 370 1.28 -14.13 32.99
C GLY A 370 2.69 -13.55 32.86
N ASN A 371 3.43 -13.81 31.77
CA ASN A 371 4.73 -13.20 31.48
C ASN A 371 4.76 -12.61 30.07
N LEU A 372 4.84 -11.28 29.95
CA LEU A 372 4.98 -10.58 28.66
C LEU A 372 6.47 -10.40 28.31
N LEU A 373 6.87 -10.78 27.10
CA LEU A 373 8.22 -10.58 26.57
C LEU A 373 8.24 -9.32 25.66
N LEU A 374 9.06 -8.33 26.00
CA LEU A 374 9.16 -7.07 25.25
C LEU A 374 10.48 -7.02 24.46
N HIS A 375 10.40 -6.91 23.12
CA HIS A 375 11.56 -6.63 22.28
C HIS A 375 11.75 -5.12 22.14
N ILE A 376 12.83 -4.58 22.71
CA ILE A 376 13.21 -3.17 22.52
C ILE A 376 14.40 -3.11 21.57
N PRO A 377 14.24 -2.61 20.33
CA PRO A 377 15.38 -2.34 19.47
C PRO A 377 16.12 -1.08 19.96
N TYR A 378 17.24 -1.33 20.65
CA TYR A 378 18.41 -0.45 20.84
C TYR A 378 18.24 0.84 21.66
N VAL A 379 19.05 0.97 22.72
CA VAL A 379 19.37 2.25 23.40
C VAL A 379 20.88 2.42 23.36
N SER A 380 21.36 3.48 22.71
CA SER A 380 22.77 3.77 22.53
C SER A 380 23.44 4.31 23.81
N TYR A 381 24.16 3.46 24.54
CA TYR A 381 25.49 3.74 25.11
C TYR A 381 26.00 2.49 25.84
N ILE A 382 26.98 1.78 25.26
CA ILE A 382 28.10 1.02 25.89
C ILE A 382 28.75 0.17 24.77
N ASP A 383 30.06 0.36 24.63
CA ASP A 383 31.07 -0.31 23.78
C ASP A 383 30.68 -1.46 22.80
N SER A 384 30.80 -1.13 21.50
CA SER A 384 31.43 -1.91 20.40
C SER A 384 31.01 -3.35 20.03
N ILE A 385 29.83 -3.86 20.39
CA ILE A 385 29.33 -5.14 19.81
C ILE A 385 27.88 -4.99 19.33
N LEU A 386 27.63 -5.29 18.05
CA LEU A 386 26.31 -5.27 17.41
C LEU A 386 25.50 -6.51 17.82
N GLY A 387 24.33 -6.32 18.44
CA GLY A 387 23.38 -7.36 18.78
C GLY A 387 22.05 -6.81 19.31
N THR A 388 20.99 -7.61 19.26
CA THR A 388 19.65 -7.29 19.79
C THR A 388 19.62 -7.63 21.29
N LEU A 389 19.18 -6.68 22.13
CA LEU A 389 19.02 -6.89 23.57
C LEU A 389 17.53 -7.12 23.86
N SER A 390 17.15 -8.35 24.21
CA SER A 390 15.79 -8.63 24.67
C SER A 390 15.71 -8.38 26.17
N LEU A 391 14.72 -7.58 26.60
CA LEU A 391 14.41 -7.34 28.01
C LEU A 391 13.28 -8.27 28.44
N TRP A 392 13.47 -8.95 29.56
CA TRP A 392 12.43 -9.76 30.19
C TRP A 392 12.23 -9.28 31.61
N GLY A 393 10.98 -9.26 32.07
CA GLY A 393 10.63 -8.86 33.44
C GLY A 393 9.15 -9.03 33.71
N ASN A 394 8.78 -8.97 34.99
CA ASN A 394 7.39 -9.06 35.43
C ASN A 394 6.78 -7.66 35.41
N PHE A 395 5.67 -7.49 34.70
CA PHE A 395 4.96 -6.23 34.63
C PHE A 395 3.93 -6.11 35.76
N ALA A 396 3.93 -4.96 36.42
CA ALA A 396 2.87 -4.52 37.33
C ALA A 396 2.54 -3.06 37.02
N TYR A 397 1.35 -2.62 37.39
CA TYR A 397 1.02 -1.19 37.41
C TYR A 397 0.86 -0.73 38.86
N GLU A 398 1.19 0.53 39.12
CA GLU A 398 0.96 1.19 40.39
C GLU A 398 0.45 2.62 40.16
N PHE A 399 -0.35 3.13 41.08
CA PHE A 399 -0.79 4.54 41.03
C PHE A 399 0.32 5.43 41.56
N ASN A 400 0.61 6.53 40.87
CA ASN A 400 1.55 7.50 41.39
C ASN A 400 1.00 8.10 42.70
N PRO A 401 1.74 7.99 43.83
CA PRO A 401 1.24 8.41 45.13
C PRO A 401 1.06 9.93 45.26
N THR A 402 1.72 10.71 44.40
CA THR A 402 1.62 12.18 44.33
C THR A 402 0.52 12.62 43.34
N TYR A 403 0.32 11.87 42.26
CA TYR A 403 -0.65 12.17 41.21
C TYR A 403 -1.53 10.94 40.92
N PRO A 404 -2.63 10.73 41.65
CA PRO A 404 -3.43 9.49 41.58
C PRO A 404 -4.05 9.20 40.21
N THR A 405 -4.10 10.20 39.32
CA THR A 405 -4.57 10.06 37.93
C THR A 405 -3.49 9.55 36.97
N LEU A 406 -2.24 9.43 37.43
CA LEU A 406 -1.13 8.91 36.65
C LEU A 406 -0.89 7.44 37.01
N ILE A 407 -1.09 6.56 36.04
CA ILE A 407 -0.78 5.13 36.14
C ILE A 407 0.69 4.94 35.74
N LEU A 408 1.48 4.36 36.64
CA LEU A 408 2.87 4.00 36.39
C LEU A 408 2.94 2.52 36.05
N PHE A 409 3.56 2.18 34.92
CA PHE A 409 3.89 0.79 34.60
C PHE A 409 5.31 0.50 35.10
N LYS A 410 5.42 -0.53 35.93
CA LYS A 410 6.66 -0.97 36.57
C LYS A 410 7.03 -2.36 36.08
N MET A 411 8.22 -2.49 35.50
CA MET A 411 8.80 -3.79 35.19
C MET A 411 9.80 -4.18 36.30
N THR A 412 9.59 -5.32 36.93
CA THR A 412 10.45 -5.87 38.01
C THR A 412 11.21 -7.10 37.51
N ASN A 413 12.38 -7.40 38.11
CA ASN A 413 13.29 -8.47 37.66
C ASN A 413 13.73 -8.31 36.19
N ALA A 414 13.98 -7.07 35.76
CA ALA A 414 14.46 -6.80 34.42
C ALA A 414 15.83 -7.45 34.18
N GLY A 415 15.89 -8.45 33.32
CA GLY A 415 17.13 -9.07 32.85
C GLY A 415 17.36 -8.82 31.36
N THR A 416 18.62 -8.96 30.93
CA THR A 416 18.99 -8.89 29.52
C THR A 416 19.32 -10.29 29.00
N ILE A 417 18.77 -10.67 27.86
CA ILE A 417 19.24 -11.84 27.10
C ILE A 417 20.03 -11.30 25.91
N TYR A 418 21.32 -11.61 25.89
CA TYR A 418 22.15 -11.43 24.71
C TYR A 418 22.01 -12.67 23.82
N ASN A 419 21.34 -12.55 22.68
CA ASN A 419 21.19 -13.65 21.72
C ASN A 419 22.00 -13.35 20.45
N PRO A 420 23.18 -13.98 20.27
CA PRO A 420 24.03 -13.74 19.10
C PRO A 420 23.51 -14.39 17.80
N SER A 421 22.43 -15.18 17.86
CA SER A 421 21.95 -16.03 16.76
C SER A 421 20.62 -15.59 16.13
N ASN A 422 19.90 -14.63 16.73
CA ASN A 422 18.63 -14.12 16.19
C ASN A 422 18.81 -12.70 15.65
N LEU A 423 19.26 -12.62 14.39
CA LEU A 423 19.18 -11.40 13.60
C LEU A 423 17.72 -11.15 13.20
N CYS A 424 16.92 -10.63 14.12
CA CYS A 424 15.81 -9.78 13.71
C CYS A 424 16.46 -8.54 13.11
N ALA A 425 16.40 -8.41 11.78
CA ALA A 425 16.95 -7.27 11.07
C ALA A 425 16.41 -5.98 11.68
N ALA A 426 17.31 -5.06 12.03
CA ALA A 426 16.97 -3.75 12.53
C ALA A 426 16.32 -2.93 11.39
N SER A 427 15.00 -3.03 11.26
CA SER A 427 14.21 -2.14 10.41
C SER A 427 13.18 -1.40 11.27
N THR A 428 13.45 -0.10 11.43
CA THR A 428 12.48 1.00 11.59
C THR A 428 11.53 0.95 12.79
N LEU A 429 11.86 1.74 13.81
CA LEU A 429 10.94 2.25 14.81
C LEU A 429 9.82 3.05 14.11
N SER A 430 8.60 2.50 14.09
CA SER A 430 7.37 3.30 14.11
C SER A 430 7.14 3.71 15.56
N ALA A 431 6.80 4.97 15.81
CA ALA A 431 6.68 5.55 17.14
C ALA A 431 5.48 5.05 17.96
N ASP A 432 4.77 4.00 17.55
CA ASP A 432 3.55 3.53 18.22
C ASP A 432 3.72 2.05 18.62
N PHE A 433 4.26 1.79 19.81
CA PHE A 433 4.22 0.44 20.41
C PHE A 433 2.96 0.31 21.28
N LYS A 434 1.90 -0.28 20.72
CA LYS A 434 0.63 -0.49 21.45
C LYS A 434 0.71 -1.77 22.28
N ILE A 435 0.64 -1.64 23.60
CA ILE A 435 0.51 -2.81 24.50
C ILE A 435 -0.97 -3.08 24.73
N HIS A 436 -1.39 -4.32 24.44
CA HIS A 436 -2.72 -4.81 24.79
C HIS A 436 -2.70 -5.25 26.25
N ILE A 437 -3.56 -4.65 27.07
CA ILE A 437 -3.74 -5.06 28.46
C ILE A 437 -5.09 -5.76 28.56
N PRO A 438 -5.12 -7.10 28.61
CA PRO A 438 -6.35 -7.82 28.89
C PRO A 438 -6.82 -7.53 30.33
N ASP A 439 -8.14 -7.48 30.51
CA ASP A 439 -8.81 -7.47 31.82
C ASP A 439 -8.64 -6.21 32.69
N VAL A 440 -8.36 -5.05 32.10
CA VAL A 440 -8.55 -3.77 32.82
C VAL A 440 -10.04 -3.41 32.77
N LEU A 441 -10.73 -3.58 33.90
CA LEU A 441 -12.10 -3.12 34.04
C LEU A 441 -12.10 -1.60 34.22
N LEU A 442 -12.35 -0.86 33.14
CA LEU A 442 -12.54 0.58 33.21
C LEU A 442 -13.90 0.91 33.85
N GLN A 443 -14.04 2.11 34.41
CA GLN A 443 -15.30 2.55 35.04
C GLN A 443 -16.51 2.52 34.08
N ASP A 444 -16.27 2.48 32.77
CA ASP A 444 -17.28 2.40 31.72
C ASP A 444 -17.63 0.95 31.29
N GLY A 445 -16.98 -0.07 31.87
CA GLY A 445 -17.26 -1.48 31.61
C GLY A 445 -16.56 -2.07 30.38
N SER A 446 -15.66 -1.33 29.72
CA SER A 446 -14.83 -1.86 28.63
C SER A 446 -13.68 -2.74 29.17
N THR A 447 -13.28 -3.76 28.40
CA THR A 447 -12.29 -4.79 28.80
C THR A 447 -11.03 -4.83 27.92
N HIS A 448 -10.98 -4.01 26.85
CA HIS A 448 -9.88 -3.99 25.89
C HIS A 448 -9.32 -2.58 25.77
N LEU A 449 -8.18 -2.35 26.42
CA LEU A 449 -7.44 -1.09 26.41
C LEU A 449 -6.17 -1.25 25.56
N TRP A 450 -5.89 -0.27 24.70
CA TRP A 450 -4.56 -0.04 24.15
C TRP A 450 -3.95 1.21 24.80
N VAL A 451 -2.63 1.18 24.98
CA VAL A 451 -1.85 2.31 25.54
C VAL A 451 -0.59 2.54 24.69
N ASP A 452 -0.23 3.81 24.52
CA ASP A 452 1.09 4.24 24.05
C ASP A 452 1.96 4.55 25.28
N LEU A 453 3.22 4.09 25.27
CA LEU A 453 4.14 4.21 26.40
C LEU A 453 5.42 4.97 26.01
N GLU A 454 5.85 5.88 26.87
CA GLU A 454 7.13 6.58 26.78
C GLU A 454 8.01 6.23 27.99
N TYR A 455 9.28 5.89 27.76
CA TYR A 455 10.21 5.55 28.82
C TYR A 455 10.57 6.76 29.68
N ASP A 456 10.50 6.63 31.01
CA ASP A 456 10.90 7.67 31.95
C ASP A 456 12.28 7.34 32.57
N PRO A 457 13.36 8.00 32.13
CA PRO A 457 14.69 7.78 32.67
C PRO A 457 14.88 8.32 34.09
N ALA A 458 14.05 9.27 34.56
CA ALA A 458 14.17 9.87 35.88
C ALA A 458 13.59 8.98 36.99
N LEU A 459 12.59 8.16 36.65
CA LEU A 459 11.99 7.18 37.56
C LEU A 459 12.68 5.81 37.50
N SER A 460 13.39 5.51 36.42
CA SER A 460 14.03 4.21 36.18
C SER A 460 15.33 4.02 36.97
N THR A 461 15.53 2.79 37.47
CA THR A 461 16.70 2.39 38.26
C THR A 461 17.25 1.05 37.76
N VAL A 462 18.46 0.67 38.20
CA VAL A 462 19.02 -0.64 37.86
C VAL A 462 18.07 -1.76 38.33
N GLY A 463 17.55 -2.54 37.38
CA GLY A 463 16.59 -3.63 37.62
C GLY A 463 15.11 -3.25 37.59
N ASN A 464 14.76 -1.96 37.47
CA ASN A 464 13.38 -1.49 37.30
C ASN A 464 13.28 -0.41 36.22
N ALA A 465 12.48 -0.65 35.19
CA ALA A 465 12.15 0.35 34.17
C ALA A 465 10.72 0.87 34.39
N TYR A 466 10.56 2.19 34.28
CA TYR A 466 9.26 2.86 34.37
C TYR A 466 8.90 3.50 33.02
N PHE A 467 7.62 3.41 32.69
CA PHE A 467 7.03 3.99 31.49
C PHE A 467 5.81 4.83 31.85
N ILE A 468 5.64 5.95 31.16
CA ILE A 468 4.50 6.86 31.26
C ILE A 468 3.55 6.54 30.11
N VAL A 469 2.25 6.49 30.39
CA VAL A 469 1.22 6.42 29.35
C VAL A 469 1.08 7.78 28.68
N THR A 470 1.40 7.87 27.39
CA THR A 470 1.29 9.10 26.61
C THR A 470 -0.06 9.22 25.89
N ASN A 471 -0.70 8.08 25.61
CA ASN A 471 -2.00 8.01 24.98
C ASN A 471 -2.68 6.68 25.30
N TYR A 472 -4.00 6.62 25.21
CA TYR A 472 -4.75 5.37 25.41
C TYR A 472 -6.10 5.41 24.72
N GLY A 473 -6.67 4.24 24.46
CA GLY A 473 -8.02 4.13 23.95
C GLY A 473 -8.64 2.76 24.18
N THR A 474 -9.95 2.69 24.03
CA THR A 474 -10.74 1.45 24.15
C THR A 474 -10.98 0.86 22.77
N MET A 475 -10.88 -0.46 22.64
CA MET A 475 -11.41 -1.17 21.47
C MET A 475 -12.83 -1.64 21.77
N SER A 476 -13.79 -1.33 20.89
CA SER A 476 -15.10 -1.96 20.93
C SER A 476 -14.96 -3.42 20.50
N ASN A 477 -15.54 -4.34 21.27
CA ASN A 477 -15.64 -5.76 20.90
C ASN A 477 -16.27 -5.98 19.53
#